data_AF-A0A2G9Z448-F1
#
_entry.id   AF-A0A2G9Z448-F1
#
_cell.length_a   1.000
_cell.length_b   1.000
_cell.length_c   1.000
_cell.angle_alpha   90.00
_cell.angle_beta   90.00
_cell.angle_gamma   90.00
#
_symmetry.space_group_name_H-M   'P 1'
#
loop_
_entity.id
_entity.type
_entity.pdbx_description
1 polymer ?
#
loop_
_entity_poly.entity_id
_entity_poly.type
_entity_poly.pdbx_seq_one_letter_code
_entity_poly.pdbx_strand_id
1 'polypeptide(L)'
;MQKLKRSKSKLFAALSTLIVIAAVFLLVGCGSDNNTPQTQVPTQSLDGLPPDPGEAGKATVAGIDSDGDGVRDDIQRYIAMTHPDSEKKRAALTQDVKVLQQSLLDADNKELSMKHAEEGHRSSACAEHLLGLRESIKILDDLRAQLLNTDERIRAYFRYDKQLGDEVFSLIPNELSACDFDPAALAN
;
A
#
# COMPACT_ATOMS: atom_id res chain seq x y z
N MET A 1 45.43 44.45 11.04
CA MET A 1 44.90 44.90 9.73
C MET A 1 44.32 43.68 9.04
N GLN A 2 43.12 43.58 8.48
CA GLN A 2 41.92 44.40 8.39
C GLN A 2 40.81 43.39 8.06
N LYS A 3 39.70 43.35 8.80
CA LYS A 3 38.53 42.52 8.47
C LYS A 3 37.83 43.16 7.27
N LEU A 4 37.67 42.44 6.15
CA LEU A 4 36.74 42.87 5.11
C LEU A 4 35.31 42.44 5.49
N LYS A 5 34.44 43.43 5.63
CA LYS A 5 33.04 43.34 6.03
C LYS A 5 32.20 44.04 4.95
N ARG A 6 30.97 43.53 4.75
CA ARG A 6 29.82 44.11 4.00
C ARG A 6 29.95 44.09 2.46
N SER A 7 28.86 43.93 1.70
CA SER A 7 27.58 44.64 1.85
C SER A 7 26.41 43.91 1.16
N LYS A 8 25.23 43.90 1.81
CA LYS A 8 23.94 43.65 1.17
C LYS A 8 23.35 45.00 0.78
N SER A 9 23.12 45.25 -0.51
CA SER A 9 22.42 46.45 -0.99
C SER A 9 20.97 46.12 -1.32
N LYS A 10 20.08 46.88 -0.68
CA LYS A 10 18.63 46.91 -0.88
C LYS A 10 18.27 47.78 -2.10
N LEU A 11 17.04 47.56 -2.58
CA LEU A 11 16.11 48.55 -3.15
C LEU A 11 16.58 49.33 -4.40
N PHE A 12 15.97 49.02 -5.54
CA PHE A 12 15.55 50.04 -6.50
C PHE A 12 14.09 49.83 -6.85
N ALA A 13 13.28 50.85 -6.56
CA ALA A 13 11.88 50.94 -6.90
C ALA A 13 11.69 51.84 -8.12
N ALA A 14 10.59 51.58 -8.83
CA ALA A 14 9.87 52.45 -9.79
C ALA A 14 10.49 52.63 -11.20
N LEU A 15 9.75 52.26 -12.25
CA LEU A 15 8.71 53.10 -12.89
C LEU A 15 8.47 52.69 -14.36
N SER A 16 7.20 52.36 -14.67
CA SER A 16 6.46 52.62 -15.92
C SER A 16 7.05 52.28 -17.30
N THR A 17 6.41 51.33 -18.00
CA THR A 17 5.89 51.59 -19.35
C THR A 17 4.83 50.56 -19.74
N LEU A 18 3.66 51.07 -20.16
CA LEU A 18 2.59 50.36 -20.85
C LEU A 18 3.14 49.68 -22.11
N ILE A 19 2.95 48.37 -22.26
CA ILE A 19 2.91 47.73 -23.58
C ILE A 19 1.69 46.80 -23.60
N VAL A 20 0.71 47.24 -24.36
CA VAL A 20 -0.48 46.48 -24.76
C VAL A 20 -0.02 45.40 -25.75
N ILE A 21 -0.09 44.12 -25.36
CA ILE A 21 -0.11 43.02 -26.31
C ILE A 21 -1.34 42.18 -25.99
N ALA A 22 -2.38 42.39 -26.79
CA ALA A 22 -3.55 41.55 -26.86
C ALA A 22 -3.13 40.18 -27.41
N ALA A 23 -2.96 39.20 -26.51
CA ALA A 23 -2.85 37.80 -26.88
C ALA A 23 -4.27 37.21 -26.90
N VAL A 24 -4.77 37.05 -28.12
CA VAL A 24 -5.99 36.32 -28.46
C VAL A 24 -5.85 34.88 -27.96
N PHE A 25 -6.51 34.57 -26.85
CA PHE A 25 -6.77 33.18 -26.44
C PHE A 25 -8.13 32.78 -26.99
N LEU A 26 -8.11 32.03 -28.08
CA LEU A 26 -9.28 31.29 -28.58
C LEU A 26 -9.63 30.23 -27.54
N LEU A 27 -10.71 30.46 -26.79
CA LEU A 27 -11.37 29.46 -25.96
C LEU A 27 -12.07 28.46 -26.89
N VAL A 28 -11.40 27.37 -27.24
CA VAL A 28 -12.07 26.16 -27.70
C VAL A 28 -12.65 25.48 -26.46
N GLY A 29 -13.90 25.80 -26.15
CA GLY A 29 -14.70 25.06 -25.19
C GLY A 29 -15.29 23.82 -25.84
N CYS A 30 -14.72 22.64 -25.56
CA CYS A 30 -15.44 21.38 -25.75
C CYS A 30 -16.33 21.15 -24.53
N GLY A 31 -17.59 21.58 -24.61
CA GLY A 31 -18.64 21.05 -23.75
C GLY A 31 -18.98 19.64 -24.22
N SER A 32 -18.48 18.63 -23.52
CA SER A 32 -19.04 17.27 -23.60
C SER A 32 -20.08 17.13 -22.50
N ASP A 33 -21.32 16.89 -22.93
CA ASP A 33 -22.44 16.50 -22.09
C ASP A 33 -22.13 15.16 -21.43
N ASN A 34 -21.53 15.17 -20.23
CA ASN A 34 -21.35 13.97 -19.45
C ASN A 34 -22.63 13.67 -18.67
N ASN A 35 -23.62 13.14 -19.39
CA ASN A 35 -24.67 12.32 -18.82
C ASN A 35 -23.99 11.06 -18.26
N THR A 36 -23.44 11.18 -17.04
CA THR A 36 -22.73 10.09 -16.37
C THR A 36 -23.80 9.19 -15.77
N PRO A 37 -23.97 7.94 -16.24
CA PRO A 37 -24.71 6.96 -15.47
C PRO A 37 -23.95 6.80 -14.16
N GLN A 38 -24.57 7.16 -13.03
CA GLN A 38 -24.04 6.77 -11.74
C GLN A 38 -24.05 5.25 -11.70
N THR A 39 -22.89 4.66 -12.00
CA THR A 39 -22.58 3.28 -11.62
C THR A 39 -22.75 3.24 -10.11
N GLN A 40 -23.87 2.70 -9.66
CA GLN A 40 -24.08 2.40 -8.26
C GLN A 40 -22.99 1.42 -7.86
N VAL A 41 -21.96 1.93 -7.18
CA VAL A 41 -21.01 1.10 -6.45
C VAL A 41 -21.86 0.29 -5.48
N PRO A 42 -21.83 -1.06 -5.52
CA PRO A 42 -22.55 -1.85 -4.54
C PRO A 42 -22.04 -1.46 -3.15
N THR A 43 -22.85 -0.77 -2.37
CA THR A 43 -22.60 -0.52 -0.95
C THR A 43 -22.80 -1.83 -0.21
N GLN A 44 -21.84 -2.75 -0.32
CA GLN A 44 -21.75 -3.92 0.54
C GLN A 44 -21.53 -3.41 1.97
N SER A 45 -22.30 -3.96 2.93
CA SER A 45 -22.29 -3.43 4.29
C SER A 45 -20.94 -3.66 4.94
N LEU A 46 -20.49 -2.67 5.70
CA LEU A 46 -19.30 -2.75 6.56
C LEU A 46 -19.56 -3.63 7.79
N ASP A 47 -20.62 -4.44 7.77
CA ASP A 47 -21.06 -5.23 8.89
C ASP A 47 -20.02 -6.35 9.12
N GLY A 48 -19.46 -6.38 10.33
CA GLY A 48 -18.43 -7.35 10.71
C GLY A 48 -16.99 -6.92 10.41
N LEU A 49 -16.76 -5.75 9.80
CA LEU A 49 -15.42 -5.15 9.74
C LEU A 49 -15.16 -4.27 10.97
N PRO A 50 -13.92 -4.20 11.47
CA PRO A 50 -13.55 -3.27 12.52
C PRO A 50 -13.71 -1.82 12.05
N PRO A 51 -13.77 -0.87 13.01
CA PRO A 51 -13.78 0.55 12.70
C PRO A 51 -12.51 0.95 11.94
N ASP A 52 -12.61 1.96 11.07
CA ASP A 52 -11.41 2.56 10.47
C ASP A 52 -10.59 3.28 11.56
N PRO A 53 -9.32 2.89 11.79
CA PRO A 53 -8.50 3.50 12.83
C PRO A 53 -7.98 4.89 12.45
N GLY A 54 -8.10 5.29 11.17
CA GLY A 54 -7.63 6.57 10.65
C GLY A 54 -6.16 6.85 10.99
N GLU A 55 -5.86 8.09 11.39
CA GLU A 55 -4.51 8.49 11.77
C GLU A 55 -4.01 7.80 13.06
N ALA A 56 -4.91 7.37 13.95
CA ALA A 56 -4.50 6.60 15.13
C ALA A 56 -3.87 5.25 14.75
N GLY A 57 -4.35 4.64 13.66
CA GLY A 57 -3.80 3.41 13.10
C GLY A 57 -2.36 3.54 12.56
N LYS A 58 -1.87 4.76 12.36
CA LYS A 58 -0.51 5.05 11.86
C LYS A 58 0.49 5.38 12.96
N ALA A 59 0.05 5.45 14.22
CA ALA A 59 0.90 5.88 15.33
C ALA A 59 2.07 4.92 15.64
N THR A 60 1.97 3.65 15.22
CA THR A 60 2.99 2.62 15.46
C THR A 60 3.18 1.73 14.23
N VAL A 61 4.29 0.98 14.20
CA VAL A 61 4.52 -0.05 13.18
C VAL A 61 3.39 -1.09 13.20
N ALA A 62 3.03 -1.59 14.39
CA ALA A 62 1.95 -2.55 14.58
C ALA A 62 0.58 -2.03 14.12
N GLY A 63 0.31 -0.74 14.31
CA GLY A 63 -1.00 -0.15 14.07
C GLY A 63 -2.07 -0.65 15.05
N ILE A 64 -3.34 -0.61 14.60
CA ILE A 64 -4.49 -1.06 15.39
C ILE A 64 -5.09 -2.28 14.69
N ASP A 65 -5.25 -3.35 15.46
CA ASP A 65 -5.98 -4.59 15.15
C ASP A 65 -6.94 -4.77 16.34
N SER A 66 -8.19 -4.34 16.15
CA SER A 66 -9.17 -4.23 17.24
C SER A 66 -9.95 -5.52 17.49
N ASP A 67 -10.02 -6.41 16.50
CA ASP A 67 -10.67 -7.73 16.62
C ASP A 67 -9.67 -8.87 16.90
N GLY A 68 -8.36 -8.59 16.80
CA GLY A 68 -7.29 -9.51 17.15
C GLY A 68 -7.10 -10.64 16.14
N ASP A 69 -7.54 -10.46 14.89
CA ASP A 69 -7.46 -11.48 13.85
C ASP A 69 -6.06 -11.57 13.21
N GLY A 70 -5.14 -10.66 13.58
CA GLY A 70 -3.78 -10.56 13.09
C GLY A 70 -3.61 -9.63 11.89
N VAL A 71 -4.67 -8.95 11.46
CA VAL A 71 -4.68 -7.96 10.37
C VAL A 71 -5.03 -6.59 10.95
N ARG A 72 -4.31 -5.54 10.54
CA ARG A 72 -4.70 -4.20 10.97
C ARG A 72 -6.06 -3.80 10.40
N ASP A 73 -6.83 -3.07 11.19
CA ASP A 73 -8.16 -2.61 10.83
C ASP A 73 -8.17 -1.82 9.50
N ASP A 74 -7.15 -0.98 9.25
CA ASP A 74 -7.03 -0.20 8.00
C ASP A 74 -6.89 -1.10 6.76
N ILE A 75 -6.15 -2.20 6.90
CA ILE A 75 -5.87 -3.13 5.80
C ILE A 75 -7.01 -4.13 5.58
N GLN A 76 -7.62 -4.64 6.64
CA GLN A 76 -8.77 -5.54 6.53
C GLN A 76 -9.91 -4.84 5.77
N ARG A 77 -10.15 -3.56 6.09
CA ARG A 77 -11.11 -2.71 5.38
C ARG A 77 -10.71 -2.48 3.93
N TYR A 78 -9.44 -2.14 3.67
CA TYR A 78 -8.94 -1.96 2.31
C TYR A 78 -9.17 -3.21 1.44
N ILE A 79 -8.85 -4.40 1.95
CA ILE A 79 -9.05 -5.67 1.24
C ILE A 79 -10.54 -5.90 0.96
N ALA A 80 -11.39 -5.73 1.98
CA ALA A 80 -12.83 -5.96 1.86
C ALA A 80 -13.50 -5.02 0.85
N MET A 81 -13.12 -3.74 0.84
CA MET A 81 -13.68 -2.74 -0.07
C MET A 81 -13.15 -2.85 -1.50
N THR A 82 -11.89 -3.25 -1.67
CA THR A 82 -11.25 -3.33 -3.00
C THR A 82 -11.62 -4.61 -3.74
N HIS A 83 -11.91 -5.68 -3.00
CA HIS A 83 -12.23 -7.00 -3.55
C HIS A 83 -13.53 -7.57 -2.96
N PRO A 84 -14.66 -6.85 -3.11
CA PRO A 84 -15.93 -7.27 -2.50
C PRO A 84 -16.48 -8.54 -3.14
N ASP A 85 -16.12 -8.82 -4.38
CA ASP A 85 -16.63 -9.90 -5.22
C ASP A 85 -16.00 -11.26 -4.91
N SER A 86 -14.73 -11.33 -4.48
CA SER A 86 -14.03 -12.61 -4.33
C SER A 86 -13.52 -12.86 -2.91
N GLU A 87 -14.14 -13.82 -2.20
CA GLU A 87 -13.68 -14.25 -0.87
C GLU A 87 -12.31 -14.91 -0.95
N LYS A 88 -12.05 -15.71 -1.99
CA LYS A 88 -10.74 -16.34 -2.22
C LYS A 88 -9.63 -15.33 -2.35
N LYS A 89 -9.88 -14.26 -3.12
CA LYS A 89 -8.91 -13.17 -3.27
C LYS A 89 -8.64 -12.53 -1.92
N ARG A 90 -9.68 -12.17 -1.16
CA ARG A 90 -9.51 -11.60 0.18
C ARG A 90 -8.73 -12.51 1.11
N ALA A 91 -9.00 -13.81 1.12
CA ALA A 91 -8.28 -14.78 1.94
C ALA A 91 -6.79 -14.87 1.59
N ALA A 92 -6.44 -14.93 0.29
CA ALA A 92 -5.04 -14.92 -0.15
C ALA A 92 -4.29 -13.65 0.26
N LEU A 93 -4.94 -12.49 0.13
CA LEU A 93 -4.36 -11.21 0.56
C LEU A 93 -4.22 -11.13 2.09
N THR A 94 -5.18 -11.66 2.83
CA THR A 94 -5.11 -11.75 4.30
C THR A 94 -3.93 -12.62 4.74
N GLN A 95 -3.70 -13.76 4.08
CA GLN A 95 -2.52 -14.60 4.36
C GLN A 95 -1.22 -13.80 4.16
N ASP A 96 -1.08 -13.07 3.04
CA ASP A 96 0.11 -12.26 2.76
C ASP A 96 0.32 -11.12 3.77
N VAL A 97 -0.77 -10.42 4.12
CA VAL A 97 -0.75 -9.33 5.11
C VAL A 97 -0.25 -9.81 6.45
N LYS A 98 -0.74 -10.95 6.94
CA LYS A 98 -0.32 -11.48 8.24
C LYS A 98 1.18 -11.68 8.29
N VAL A 99 1.75 -12.29 7.25
CA VAL A 99 3.20 -12.50 7.15
C VAL A 99 3.95 -11.17 7.11
N LEU A 100 3.55 -10.25 6.23
CA LEU A 100 4.25 -8.98 6.09
C LEU A 100 4.15 -8.16 7.38
N GLN A 101 3.01 -8.11 8.07
CA GLN A 101 2.89 -7.41 9.35
C GLN A 101 3.82 -7.99 10.42
N GLN A 102 3.89 -9.31 10.56
CA GLN A 102 4.80 -9.94 11.52
C GLN A 102 6.26 -9.66 11.15
N SER A 103 6.62 -9.69 9.87
CA SER A 103 7.98 -9.36 9.42
C SER A 103 8.42 -7.94 9.81
N LEU A 104 7.48 -6.97 9.90
CA LEU A 104 7.79 -5.62 10.35
C LEU A 104 8.02 -5.55 11.87
N LEU A 105 7.32 -6.38 12.65
CA LEU A 105 7.46 -6.45 14.10
C LEU A 105 8.77 -7.13 14.50
N ASP A 106 9.13 -8.18 13.77
CA ASP A 106 10.31 -9.01 14.02
C ASP A 106 11.52 -8.63 13.14
N ALA A 107 11.50 -7.43 12.55
CA ALA A 107 12.47 -6.96 11.55
C ALA A 107 13.94 -6.94 12.02
N ASP A 108 14.18 -6.96 13.32
CA ASP A 108 15.51 -6.94 13.94
C ASP A 108 15.98 -8.35 14.38
N ASN A 109 15.20 -9.39 14.08
CA ASN A 109 15.53 -10.79 14.37
C ASN A 109 15.74 -11.58 13.07
N LYS A 110 16.98 -12.01 12.82
CA LYS A 110 17.37 -12.77 11.62
C LYS A 110 16.61 -14.10 11.50
N GLU A 111 16.47 -14.87 12.57
CA GLU A 111 15.82 -16.18 12.54
C GLU A 111 14.33 -16.04 12.18
N LEU A 112 13.65 -15.08 12.82
CA LEU A 112 12.24 -14.80 12.51
C LEU A 112 12.10 -14.21 11.10
N SER A 113 13.02 -13.35 10.66
CA SER A 113 13.01 -12.81 9.29
C SER A 113 13.14 -13.92 8.24
N MET A 114 14.02 -14.90 8.45
CA MET A 114 14.14 -16.05 7.55
C MET A 114 12.84 -16.85 7.48
N LYS A 115 12.22 -17.10 8.64
CA LYS A 115 10.93 -17.79 8.71
C LYS A 115 9.83 -17.01 7.97
N HIS A 116 9.73 -15.69 8.16
CA HIS A 116 8.74 -14.87 7.48
C HIS A 116 8.98 -14.79 5.97
N ALA A 117 10.23 -14.87 5.51
CA ALA A 117 10.51 -14.94 4.08
C ALA A 117 9.98 -16.23 3.45
N GLU A 118 10.15 -17.37 4.12
CA GLU A 118 9.58 -18.65 3.68
C GLU A 118 8.04 -18.62 3.69
N GLU A 119 7.44 -18.06 4.75
CA GLU A 119 5.99 -17.87 4.84
C GLU A 119 5.46 -16.93 3.74
N GLY A 120 6.22 -15.88 3.39
CA GLY A 120 5.88 -14.90 2.36
C GLY A 120 6.00 -15.48 0.95
N HIS A 121 6.93 -16.40 0.73
CA HIS A 121 6.99 -17.17 -0.51
C HIS A 121 5.78 -18.09 -0.65
N ARG A 122 5.31 -18.70 0.45
CA ARG A 122 4.08 -19.51 0.44
C ARG A 122 2.83 -18.67 0.20
N SER A 123 2.68 -17.50 0.83
CA SER A 123 1.55 -16.59 0.57
C SER A 123 1.53 -16.12 -0.88
N SER A 124 2.70 -15.75 -1.43
CA SER A 124 2.85 -15.36 -2.83
C SER A 124 2.46 -16.48 -3.79
N ALA A 125 2.92 -17.72 -3.52
CA ALA A 125 2.58 -18.90 -4.31
C ALA A 125 1.07 -19.22 -4.26
N CYS A 126 0.42 -19.06 -3.09
CA CYS A 126 -1.04 -19.19 -2.96
C CYS A 126 -1.78 -18.15 -3.81
N ALA A 127 -1.38 -16.88 -3.70
CA ALA A 127 -1.99 -15.79 -4.47
C ALA A 127 -1.78 -16.00 -5.99
N GLU A 128 -0.59 -16.41 -6.41
CA GLU A 128 -0.32 -16.75 -7.81
C GLU A 128 -1.19 -17.92 -8.29
N HIS A 129 -1.34 -18.97 -7.47
CA HIS A 129 -2.16 -20.11 -7.85
C HIS A 129 -3.64 -19.72 -8.04
N LEU A 130 -4.19 -18.89 -7.16
CA LEU A 130 -5.60 -18.51 -7.18
C LEU A 130 -5.93 -17.41 -8.19
N LEU A 131 -5.01 -16.46 -8.40
CA LEU A 131 -5.25 -15.24 -9.20
C LEU A 131 -4.50 -15.25 -10.53
N GLY A 132 -3.50 -16.12 -10.68
CA GLY A 132 -2.54 -16.09 -11.77
C GLY A 132 -1.40 -15.08 -11.53
N LEU A 133 -0.25 -15.35 -12.15
CA LEU A 133 1.00 -14.59 -11.94
C LEU A 133 0.86 -13.08 -12.14
N ARG A 134 0.21 -12.65 -13.22
CA ARG A 134 0.14 -11.22 -13.55
C ARG A 134 -0.77 -10.43 -12.62
N GLU A 135 -1.89 -11.02 -12.21
CA GLU A 135 -2.83 -10.36 -11.32
C GLU A 135 -2.29 -10.34 -9.89
N SER A 136 -1.75 -11.47 -9.42
CA SER A 136 -1.15 -11.57 -8.08
C SER A 136 -0.03 -10.55 -7.86
N ILE A 137 0.93 -10.42 -8.78
CA ILE A 137 2.00 -9.40 -8.67
C ILE A 137 1.40 -8.00 -8.47
N LYS A 138 0.46 -7.61 -9.34
CA LYS A 138 -0.13 -6.28 -9.28
C LYS A 138 -0.84 -6.02 -7.95
N ILE A 139 -1.70 -6.96 -7.54
CA ILE A 139 -2.52 -6.79 -6.33
C ILE A 139 -1.66 -6.81 -5.07
N LEU A 140 -0.65 -7.69 -5.00
CA LEU A 140 0.26 -7.73 -3.85
C LEU A 140 1.13 -6.48 -3.77
N ASP A 141 1.54 -5.88 -4.89
CA ASP A 141 2.24 -4.60 -4.89
C ASP A 141 1.35 -3.44 -4.43
N ASP A 142 0.10 -3.38 -4.92
CA ASP A 142 -0.90 -2.39 -4.48
C ASP A 142 -1.19 -2.53 -2.97
N LEU A 143 -1.31 -3.76 -2.48
CA LEU A 143 -1.51 -4.08 -1.07
C LEU A 143 -0.29 -3.72 -0.20
N ARG A 144 0.92 -4.02 -0.66
CA ARG A 144 2.17 -3.65 0.03
C ARG A 144 2.29 -2.14 0.18
N ALA A 145 1.85 -1.38 -0.82
CA ALA A 145 1.83 0.09 -0.73
C ALA A 145 0.88 0.60 0.37
N GLN A 146 -0.26 -0.06 0.58
CA GLN A 146 -1.15 0.26 1.72
C GLN A 146 -0.54 -0.18 3.05
N LEU A 147 0.12 -1.34 3.07
CA LEU A 147 0.75 -1.88 4.27
C LEU A 147 1.88 -1.00 4.78
N LEU A 148 2.71 -0.46 3.88
CA LEU A 148 3.91 0.32 4.16
C LEU A 148 3.65 1.84 4.06
N ASN A 149 2.48 2.30 4.49
CA ASN A 149 2.01 3.68 4.36
C ASN A 149 2.57 4.68 5.40
N THR A 150 3.61 4.30 6.15
CA THR A 150 4.33 5.21 7.06
C THR A 150 5.84 5.03 6.95
N ASP A 151 6.57 6.09 7.27
CA ASP A 151 8.03 6.08 7.31
C ASP A 151 8.59 5.00 8.26
N GLU A 152 7.96 4.80 9.42
CA GLU A 152 8.36 3.79 10.40
C GLU A 152 8.22 2.37 9.84
N ARG A 153 7.13 2.10 9.10
CA ARG A 153 6.85 0.80 8.47
C ARG A 153 7.83 0.52 7.34
N ILE A 154 8.12 1.52 6.50
CA ILE A 154 9.14 1.40 5.45
C ILE A 154 10.52 1.13 6.07
N ARG A 155 10.89 1.85 7.14
CA ARG A 155 12.14 1.59 7.86
C ARG A 155 12.18 0.20 8.46
N ALA A 156 11.08 -0.32 9.00
CA ALA A 156 11.00 -1.70 9.51
C ALA A 156 11.16 -2.72 8.38
N TYR A 157 10.50 -2.50 7.25
CA TYR A 157 10.64 -3.35 6.06
C TYR A 157 12.10 -3.43 5.60
N PHE A 158 12.83 -2.32 5.54
CA PHE A 158 14.25 -2.35 5.17
C PHE A 158 15.14 -3.05 6.20
N ARG A 159 14.77 -3.05 7.50
CA ARG A 159 15.50 -3.82 8.51
C ARG A 159 15.26 -5.31 8.30
N TYR A 160 14.02 -5.73 8.09
CA TYR A 160 13.64 -7.08 7.72
C TYR A 160 14.36 -7.55 6.44
N ASP A 161 14.26 -6.79 5.35
CA ASP A 161 14.89 -7.12 4.06
C ASP A 161 16.40 -7.25 4.16
N LYS A 162 17.05 -6.37 4.94
CA LYS A 162 18.47 -6.47 5.24
C LYS A 162 18.84 -7.79 5.94
N GLN A 163 17.96 -8.35 6.78
CA GLN A 163 18.19 -9.66 7.37
C GLN A 163 18.21 -10.76 6.31
N LEU A 164 17.63 -10.58 5.13
CA LEU A 164 17.59 -11.63 4.09
C LEU A 164 18.76 -11.53 3.10
N GLY A 165 19.62 -10.51 3.24
CA GLY A 165 20.79 -10.34 2.39
C GLY A 165 21.69 -11.59 2.39
N ASP A 166 22.14 -11.95 1.19
CA ASP A 166 23.02 -13.10 0.88
C ASP A 166 22.41 -14.50 1.15
N GLU A 167 21.12 -14.58 1.47
CA GLU A 167 20.43 -15.84 1.71
C GLU A 167 19.90 -16.47 0.40
N VAL A 168 19.81 -17.79 0.39
CA VAL A 168 19.30 -18.57 -0.75
C VAL A 168 18.04 -19.31 -0.34
N PHE A 169 16.96 -19.05 -1.06
CA PHE A 169 15.67 -19.70 -0.83
C PHE A 169 15.38 -20.75 -1.89
N SER A 170 14.72 -21.82 -1.48
CA SER A 170 14.15 -22.79 -2.41
C SER A 170 12.90 -22.20 -3.06
N LEU A 171 12.69 -22.51 -4.34
CA LEU A 171 11.43 -22.18 -5.01
C LEU A 171 10.29 -22.98 -4.38
N ILE A 172 9.23 -22.30 -4.01
CA ILE A 172 7.99 -22.91 -3.54
C ILE A 172 7.11 -23.18 -4.77
N PRO A 173 6.58 -24.41 -4.96
CA PRO A 173 5.63 -24.69 -6.02
C PRO A 173 4.34 -23.88 -5.86
N ASN A 174 3.82 -23.37 -6.97
CA ASN A 174 2.58 -22.58 -7.02
C ASN A 174 1.35 -23.51 -7.02
N GLU A 175 1.09 -24.13 -5.88
CA GLU A 175 0.05 -25.14 -5.68
C GLU A 175 -0.89 -24.76 -4.53
N LEU A 176 -2.09 -25.37 -4.48
CA LEU A 176 -3.08 -25.13 -3.42
C LEU A 176 -2.53 -25.34 -2.00
N SER A 177 -1.53 -26.22 -1.82
CA SER A 177 -0.89 -26.49 -0.53
C SER A 177 -0.10 -25.30 0.03
N ALA A 178 0.14 -24.27 -0.77
CA ALA A 178 0.75 -23.02 -0.32
C ALA A 178 -0.24 -22.13 0.46
N CYS A 179 -1.55 -22.30 0.25
CA CYS A 179 -2.59 -21.59 0.99
C CYS A 179 -2.75 -22.18 2.41
N ASP A 180 -2.92 -21.32 3.42
CA ASP A 180 -3.18 -21.73 4.81
C ASP A 180 -4.68 -21.84 5.15
N PHE A 181 -5.52 -21.59 4.15
CA PHE A 181 -6.97 -21.76 4.17
C PHE A 181 -7.41 -22.76 3.09
N ASP A 182 -8.64 -23.25 3.19
CA ASP A 182 -9.26 -24.10 2.15
C ASP A 182 -9.92 -23.23 1.06
N PRO A 183 -9.33 -23.10 -0.15
CA PRO A 183 -9.91 -22.27 -1.19
C PRO A 183 -11.18 -22.89 -1.81
N ALA A 184 -11.46 -24.17 -1.58
CA ALA A 184 -12.68 -24.82 -2.06
C ALA A 184 -13.91 -24.48 -1.22
N ALA A 185 -13.69 -24.04 0.03
CA ALA A 185 -14.75 -23.65 0.96
C ALA A 185 -15.25 -22.19 0.77
N LEU A 186 -14.58 -21.40 -0.07
CA LEU A 186 -14.82 -19.96 -0.23
C LEU A 186 -15.50 -19.62 -1.56
N ALA A 187 -16.32 -18.55 -1.56
CA ALA A 187 -16.99 -18.06 -2.75
C ALA A 187 -16.09 -17.16 -3.64
N ASN A 188 -16.53 -16.96 -4.89
CA ASN A 188 -15.87 -16.20 -5.94
C ASN A 188 -16.82 -15.20 -6.60
#